data_AF-F1ZDY4-F1
#
_entry.id   AF-F1ZDY4-F1
#
_cell.length_a   1.000
_cell.length_b   1.000
_cell.length_c   1.000
_cell.angle_alpha   90.00
_cell.angle_beta   90.00
_cell.angle_gamma   90.00
#
_symmetry.space_group_name_H-M   'P 1'
#
loop_
_entity.id
_entity.type
_entity.pdbx_description
1 polymer ?
#
loop_
_entity_poly.entity_id
_entity_poly.type
_entity_poly.pdbx_seq_one_letter_code
_entity_poly.pdbx_strand_id
1 'polypeptide(L)'
;MFTHGVGPVRRYSIGAVLLDKKDPSRVIGRSRVPLVKPEKSEREGYVPNIVYSCGAMKFGDRIVLPYAISDTFSTMATVNIAALVDLLIQGGAVDGA
;
A
#
# COMPACT_ATOMS: atom_id res chain seq x y z
N MET A 1 9.50 0.76 -0.58
CA MET A 1 8.84 2.03 -0.93
C MET A 1 7.36 1.76 -1.15
N PHE A 2 6.46 2.49 -0.50
CA PHE A 2 5.03 2.43 -0.80
C PHE A 2 4.71 3.31 -2.00
N THR A 3 3.80 2.85 -2.85
CA THR A 3 3.41 3.52 -4.11
C THR A 3 1.90 3.44 -4.27
N HIS A 4 1.29 4.36 -5.02
CA HIS A 4 -0.09 4.22 -5.45
C HIS A 4 -0.16 3.87 -6.94
N GLY A 5 -1.06 2.96 -7.30
CA GLY A 5 -1.41 2.63 -8.68
C GLY A 5 -2.80 3.13 -9.01
N VAL A 6 -2.98 3.66 -10.22
CA VAL A 6 -4.27 4.17 -10.72
C VAL A 6 -4.79 3.22 -11.80
N GLY A 7 -5.90 2.55 -11.49
CA GLY A 7 -6.61 1.69 -12.43
C GLY A 7 -7.74 2.39 -13.18
N PRO A 8 -8.49 1.63 -14.01
CA PRO A 8 -9.69 2.12 -14.69
C PRO A 8 -10.67 2.74 -13.69
N VAL A 9 -11.44 3.74 -14.17
CA VAL A 9 -12.44 4.46 -13.34
C VAL A 9 -11.80 5.10 -12.10
N ARG A 10 -10.56 5.60 -12.24
CA ARG A 10 -9.80 6.27 -11.17
C ARG A 10 -9.74 5.44 -9.89
N ARG A 11 -9.50 4.13 -10.01
CA ARG A 11 -9.35 3.27 -8.84
C ARG A 11 -7.94 3.36 -8.30
N TYR A 12 -7.74 4.09 -7.20
CA TYR A 12 -6.43 4.23 -6.58
C TYR A 12 -6.26 3.12 -5.54
N SER A 13 -5.08 2.53 -5.54
CA SER A 13 -4.73 1.46 -4.61
C SER A 13 -3.28 1.58 -4.20
N ILE A 14 -2.94 1.17 -2.98
CA ILE A 14 -1.58 1.25 -2.46
C ILE A 14 -0.90 -0.11 -2.67
N GLY A 15 0.29 -0.09 -3.25
CA GLY A 15 1.21 -1.21 -3.34
C GLY A 15 2.56 -0.87 -2.74
N ALA A 16 3.52 -1.77 -2.88
CA ALA A 16 4.89 -1.49 -2.52
C ALA A 16 5.89 -2.15 -3.47
N VAL A 17 7.06 -1.54 -3.56
CA VAL A 17 8.25 -2.06 -4.23
C VAL A 17 9.40 -2.17 -3.25
N LEU A 18 10.18 -3.24 -3.38
CA LEU A 18 11.46 -3.43 -2.71
C LEU A 18 12.57 -2.98 -3.66
N LEU A 19 13.42 -2.07 -3.20
CA LEU A 19 14.53 -1.51 -3.96
C LEU A 19 15.84 -2.08 -3.45
N ASP A 20 16.84 -2.22 -4.34
CA ASP A 20 18.19 -2.58 -3.93
C ASP A 20 18.77 -1.50 -3.00
N LYS A 21 19.39 -1.95 -1.90
CA LYS A 21 19.92 -1.06 -0.85
C LYS A 21 21.14 -0.27 -1.31
N LYS A 22 21.93 -0.81 -2.24
CA LYS A 22 23.13 -0.17 -2.80
C LYS A 22 22.80 0.66 -4.04
N ASP A 23 21.83 0.23 -4.84
CA ASP A 23 21.38 0.91 -6.06
C ASP A 23 19.85 1.03 -6.11
N PRO A 24 19.25 2.10 -5.56
CA PRO A 24 17.79 2.23 -5.45
C PRO A 24 17.08 2.40 -6.81
N SER A 25 17.81 2.55 -7.92
CA SER A 25 17.21 2.53 -9.26
C SER A 25 16.72 1.12 -9.65
N ARG A 26 17.20 0.08 -8.96
CA ARG A 26 16.85 -1.31 -9.22
C ARG A 26 15.73 -1.79 -8.30
N VAL A 27 14.61 -2.19 -8.93
CA VAL A 27 13.51 -2.88 -8.25
C VAL A 27 13.86 -4.36 -8.12
N ILE A 28 13.91 -4.86 -6.88
CA ILE A 28 14.25 -6.26 -6.55
C ILE A 28 13.05 -7.06 -6.05
N GLY A 29 11.89 -6.43 -5.88
CA GLY A 29 10.63 -7.09 -5.54
C GLY A 29 9.46 -6.12 -5.65
N ARG A 30 8.24 -6.63 -5.86
CA ARG A 30 7.01 -5.81 -5.83
C ARG A 30 5.80 -6.63 -5.43
N SER A 31 4.80 -5.97 -4.88
CA SER A 31 3.48 -6.59 -4.66
C SER A 31 2.80 -6.88 -6.01
N ARG A 32 2.29 -8.11 -6.20
CA ARG A 32 1.56 -8.47 -7.44
C ARG A 32 0.13 -7.94 -7.46
N VAL A 33 -0.45 -7.80 -6.28
CA VAL A 33 -1.77 -7.17 -6.07
C VAL A 33 -1.61 -5.97 -5.13
N PRO A 34 -2.64 -5.11 -5.03
CA PRO A 34 -2.61 -4.03 -4.05
C PRO A 34 -2.52 -4.54 -2.61
N LEU A 35 -1.74 -3.84 -1.79
CA LEU A 35 -1.69 -4.04 -0.35
C LEU A 35 -2.89 -3.39 0.36
N VAL A 36 -3.36 -2.26 -0.18
CA VAL A 36 -4.59 -1.60 0.29
C VAL A 36 -5.43 -1.24 -0.94
N LYS A 37 -6.70 -1.60 -0.90
CA LYS A 37 -7.69 -1.29 -1.93
C LYS A 37 -8.92 -0.67 -1.24
N PRO A 38 -9.67 0.21 -1.92
CA PRO A 38 -10.92 0.71 -1.37
C PRO A 38 -11.94 -0.43 -1.28
N GLU A 39 -12.38 -0.71 -0.06
CA GLU A 39 -13.47 -1.65 0.21
C GLU A 39 -14.81 -1.12 -0.31
N LYS A 40 -15.84 -1.98 -0.41
CA LYS A 40 -17.14 -1.55 -0.97
C LYS A 40 -17.76 -0.38 -0.20
N SER A 41 -17.68 -0.40 1.12
CA SER A 41 -18.18 0.65 2.02
C SER A 41 -17.35 1.94 1.97
N GLU A 42 -16.14 1.88 1.42
CA GLU A 42 -15.19 2.99 1.39
C GLU A 42 -15.19 3.76 0.07
N ARG A 43 -16.08 3.38 -0.86
CA ARG A 43 -16.17 3.99 -2.20
C ARG A 43 -17.09 5.20 -2.26
N GLU A 44 -17.69 5.57 -1.14
CA GLU A 44 -18.52 6.76 -1.00
C GLU A 44 -17.66 7.91 -0.46
N GLY A 45 -17.72 9.08 -1.11
CA GLY A 45 -16.94 10.27 -0.73
C GLY A 45 -16.75 11.25 -1.89
N TYR A 46 -15.96 12.30 -1.66
CA TYR A 46 -15.74 13.37 -2.65
C TYR A 46 -15.08 12.85 -3.94
N VAL A 47 -14.07 11.99 -3.79
CA VAL A 47 -13.49 11.23 -4.90
C VAL A 47 -13.71 9.74 -4.61
N PRO A 48 -14.62 9.05 -5.32
CA PRO A 48 -14.92 7.66 -5.03
C PRO A 48 -13.80 6.73 -5.53
N ASN A 49 -13.66 5.57 -4.89
CA ASN A 49 -12.74 4.50 -5.26
C ASN A 49 -11.25 4.79 -5.07
N ILE A 50 -10.88 5.66 -4.13
CA ILE A 50 -9.47 5.97 -3.88
C ILE A 50 -9.02 5.64 -2.46
N VAL A 51 -7.81 5.11 -2.38
CA VAL A 51 -6.97 5.14 -1.19
C VAL A 51 -5.59 5.67 -1.57
N TYR A 52 -5.02 6.54 -0.74
CA TYR A 52 -3.66 7.02 -0.92
C TYR A 52 -2.98 7.32 0.41
N SER A 53 -1.65 7.30 0.42
CA SER A 53 -0.86 7.62 1.60
C SER A 53 0.24 8.62 1.23
N CYS A 54 0.56 9.50 2.16
CA CYS A 54 1.66 10.46 2.05
C CYS A 54 2.89 10.05 2.87
N GLY A 55 2.84 8.93 3.59
CA GLY A 55 3.94 8.51 4.45
C GLY A 55 3.66 7.24 5.22
N ALA A 56 4.73 6.62 5.69
CA ALA A 56 4.67 5.44 6.56
C ALA A 56 5.71 5.60 7.67
N MET A 57 5.41 5.06 8.85
CA MET A 57 6.28 5.12 10.02
C MET A 57 6.73 3.71 10.41
N LYS A 58 8.04 3.54 10.68
CA LYS A 58 8.55 2.34 11.33
C LYS A 58 8.30 2.44 12.83
N PHE A 59 7.65 1.44 13.40
CA PHE A 59 7.44 1.28 14.83
C PHE A 59 7.87 -0.13 15.25
N GLY A 60 9.06 -0.24 15.85
CA GLY A 60 9.67 -1.53 16.16
C GLY A 60 9.94 -2.35 14.89
N ASP A 61 9.32 -3.53 14.85
CA ASP A 61 9.32 -4.50 13.74
C ASP A 61 8.14 -4.34 12.78
N ARG A 62 7.30 -3.31 12.98
CA ARG A 62 6.13 -3.02 12.15
C ARG A 62 6.28 -1.72 11.37
N ILE A 63 5.53 -1.63 10.29
CA ILE A 63 5.18 -0.37 9.65
C ILE A 63 3.76 0.00 10.05
N VAL A 64 3.57 1.26 10.43
CA VAL A 64 2.28 1.92 10.53
C VAL A 64 2.11 2.76 9.27
N LEU A 65 1.05 2.49 8.52
CA LEU A 65 0.73 3.14 7.25
C LEU A 65 -0.58 3.92 7.40
N PRO A 66 -0.54 5.22 7.71
CA PRO A 66 -1.70 6.09 7.57
C PRO A 66 -2.09 6.21 6.10
N TYR A 67 -3.38 6.14 5.80
CA TYR A 67 -3.89 6.38 4.46
C TYR A 67 -5.27 7.06 4.50
N ALA A 68 -5.52 7.89 3.50
CA ALA A 68 -6.79 8.56 3.29
C ALA A 68 -7.70 7.70 2.41
N ILE A 69 -9.00 7.79 2.68
CA ILE A 69 -10.07 7.08 1.99
C ILE A 69 -11.03 8.12 1.40
N SER A 70 -11.23 8.04 0.09
CA SER A 70 -12.18 8.85 -0.68
C SER A 70 -12.14 10.36 -0.38
N ASP A 71 -10.94 10.92 -0.12
CA ASP A 71 -10.68 12.32 0.27
C ASP A 71 -11.53 12.84 1.43
N THR A 72 -12.02 11.94 2.30
CA THR A 72 -13.01 12.30 3.33
C THR A 72 -12.51 12.03 4.74
N PHE A 73 -11.84 10.89 4.96
CA PHE A 73 -11.29 10.53 6.26
C PHE A 73 -9.97 9.77 6.10
N SER A 74 -9.25 9.61 7.20
CA SER A 74 -8.00 8.85 7.26
C SER A 74 -8.12 7.72 8.28
N THR A 75 -7.45 6.61 7.98
CA THR A 75 -7.28 5.48 8.89
C THR A 75 -5.83 4.98 8.79
N MET A 76 -5.52 3.86 9.44
CA MET A 76 -4.18 3.27 9.42
C MET A 76 -4.23 1.76 9.24
N ALA A 77 -3.26 1.24 8.49
CA ALA A 77 -2.95 -0.19 8.44
C ALA A 77 -1.61 -0.44 9.16
N THR A 78 -1.42 -1.66 9.67
CA THR A 78 -0.11 -2.08 10.20
C THR A 78 0.34 -3.39 9.57
N VAL A 79 1.65 -3.54 9.36
CA VAL A 79 2.24 -4.75 8.79
C VAL A 79 3.59 -5.03 9.42
N ASN A 80 3.89 -6.30 9.71
CA ASN A 80 5.23 -6.70 10.14
C ASN A 80 6.22 -6.57 8.97
N ILE A 81 7.41 -6.02 9.23
CA ILE A 81 8.41 -5.71 8.20
C ILE A 81 8.92 -6.98 7.52
N ALA A 82 9.18 -8.06 8.27
CA ALA A 82 9.66 -9.32 7.71
C ALA A 82 8.61 -9.93 6.77
N ALA A 83 7.36 -10.01 7.22
CA ALA A 83 6.25 -10.49 6.40
C ALA A 83 6.06 -9.67 5.11
N LEU A 84 6.19 -8.33 5.19
CA LEU A 84 6.12 -7.48 4.01
C LEU A 84 7.28 -7.75 3.04
N VAL A 85 8.51 -7.89 3.53
CA VAL A 85 9.67 -8.18 2.69
C VAL A 85 9.53 -9.54 2.01
N ASP A 86 9.13 -10.57 2.76
CA ASP A 86 8.89 -11.92 2.22
C ASP A 86 7.84 -11.89 1.11
N LEU A 87 6.73 -11.19 1.34
CA LEU A 87 5.69 -11.00 0.34
C LEU A 87 6.23 -10.32 -0.93
N LEU A 88 7.04 -9.27 -0.79
CA LEU A 88 7.58 -8.52 -1.94
C LEU A 88 8.60 -9.31 -2.75
N ILE A 89 9.34 -10.22 -2.11
CA ILE A 89 10.29 -11.14 -2.76
C ILE A 89 9.54 -12.27 -3.47
N GLN A 90 8.50 -12.83 -2.83
CA GLN A 90 7.70 -13.92 -3.40
C GLN A 90 6.69 -13.43 -4.46
N GLY A 91 6.40 -12.12 -4.49
CA GLY A 91 5.32 -11.54 -5.28
C GLY A 91 3.92 -11.83 -4.72
N GLY A 92 3.77 -12.09 -3.43
CA GLY A 92 2.49 -12.44 -2.82
C GLY A 92 1.48 -11.28 -2.73
N ALA A 93 0.23 -11.64 -2.43
CA ALA A 93 -0.84 -10.77 -1.96
C ALA A 93 -0.91 -10.77 -0.43
N VAL A 94 -1.31 -9.67 0.21
CA VAL A 94 -1.83 -9.74 1.58
C VAL A 94 -3.32 -10.09 1.49
N ASP A 95 -3.69 -11.27 1.95
CA ASP A 95 -5.10 -11.61 2.14
C ASP A 95 -5.64 -10.84 3.35
N GLY A 96 -6.66 -10.01 3.12
CA GLY A 96 -7.44 -9.35 4.17
C GLY A 96 -6.82 -8.06 4.71
N ALA A 97 -7.20 -6.94 4.08
CA ALA A 97 -7.47 -5.68 4.76
C ALA A 97 -8.94 -5.37 4.52
#